data_AF-A0AAJ1RMK0-F1
#
_entry.id   AF-A0AAJ1RMK0-F1
#
_cell.length_a   1.000
_cell.length_b   1.000
_cell.length_c   1.000
_cell.angle_alpha   90.00
_cell.angle_beta   90.00
_cell.angle_gamma   90.00
#
_symmetry.space_group_name_H-M   'P 1'
#
loop_
_entity.id
_entity.type
_entity.pdbx_description
1 polymer ?
#
loop_
_entity_poly.entity_id
_entity_poly.type
_entity_poly.pdbx_seq_one_letter_code
_entity_poly.pdbx_strand_id
1 'polypeptide(L)'
;MFKVTNYIGAILYLLLSHTALQAQSAQMPAAEEFSTGEVVESTPAMGDYYAKGSFGDWTLRCLKTEQAQDPCQLFQLMHTPDGSPVAEYNLSPVQSDGLVIAGANVITPLETLLTNN
;
A
#
# COMPACT_ATOMS: atom_id res chain seq x y z
N MET A 1 34.82 -81.61 -15.01
CA MET A 1 33.47 -82.08 -15.38
C MET A 1 32.49 -80.94 -15.09
N PHE A 2 31.54 -80.68 -16.00
CA PHE A 2 30.45 -79.66 -15.97
C PHE A 2 30.72 -78.24 -16.55
N LYS A 3 30.65 -78.20 -17.89
CA LYS A 3 29.89 -77.30 -18.79
C LYS A 3 29.74 -75.81 -18.44
N VAL A 4 30.45 -75.02 -19.25
CA VAL A 4 30.11 -73.66 -19.71
C VAL A 4 28.78 -73.68 -20.46
N THR A 5 27.78 -72.92 -20.00
CA THR A 5 26.55 -72.65 -20.77
C THR A 5 26.00 -71.28 -20.40
N ASN A 6 26.14 -70.34 -21.34
CA ASN A 6 25.25 -69.21 -21.66
C ASN A 6 24.78 -68.24 -20.57
N TYR A 7 25.42 -67.05 -20.51
CA TYR A 7 24.73 -65.77 -20.27
C TYR A 7 25.45 -64.64 -21.03
N ILE A 8 25.55 -64.78 -22.35
CA ILE A 8 25.63 -63.63 -23.24
C ILE A 8 24.25 -62.99 -23.21
N GLY A 9 24.11 -61.79 -22.65
CA GLY A 9 22.88 -61.00 -22.78
C GLY A 9 22.26 -60.50 -21.49
N ALA A 10 23.01 -59.82 -20.62
CA ALA A 10 22.40 -58.87 -19.66
C ALA A 10 23.35 -57.73 -19.23
N ILE A 11 24.40 -57.44 -20.01
CA ILE A 11 25.16 -56.16 -19.92
C ILE A 11 24.34 -55.00 -20.56
N LEU A 12 23.04 -55.21 -20.76
CA LEU A 12 22.07 -54.26 -21.30
C LEU A 12 21.04 -53.82 -20.23
N TYR A 13 21.45 -53.73 -18.96
CA TYR A 13 20.58 -53.28 -17.86
C TYR A 13 21.24 -52.21 -16.95
N LEU A 14 22.22 -51.46 -17.47
CA LEU A 14 22.90 -50.36 -16.75
C LEU A 14 22.77 -48.99 -17.45
N LEU A 15 21.75 -48.80 -18.31
CA LEU A 15 21.50 -47.55 -19.04
C LEU A 15 20.03 -47.10 -19.03
N LEU A 16 19.29 -47.33 -17.94
CA LEU A 16 17.89 -46.86 -17.79
C LEU A 16 17.67 -45.86 -16.64
N SER A 17 18.72 -45.17 -16.21
CA SER A 17 18.61 -43.95 -15.39
C SER A 17 18.83 -42.71 -16.26
N HIS A 18 18.01 -42.56 -17.30
CA HIS A 18 17.71 -41.27 -17.92
C HIS A 18 16.22 -41.00 -17.73
N THR A 19 15.78 -40.80 -16.49
CA THR A 19 14.52 -40.09 -16.24
C THR A 19 14.73 -38.67 -16.73
N ALA A 20 14.11 -38.36 -17.85
CA ALA A 20 14.07 -37.05 -18.46
C ALA A 20 13.69 -36.00 -17.40
N LEU A 21 14.60 -35.05 -17.16
CA LEU A 21 14.25 -33.77 -16.58
C LEU A 21 13.49 -32.99 -17.65
N GLN A 22 12.20 -33.29 -17.84
CA GLN A 22 11.31 -32.38 -18.54
C GLN A 22 11.06 -31.19 -17.62
N ALA A 23 11.85 -30.12 -17.83
CA ALA A 23 11.48 -28.80 -17.38
C ALA A 23 10.14 -28.47 -18.05
N GLN A 24 9.06 -28.58 -17.29
CA GLN A 24 7.75 -28.12 -17.72
C GLN A 24 7.82 -26.59 -17.73
N SER A 25 8.14 -25.99 -18.88
CA SER A 25 7.86 -24.58 -19.11
C SER A 25 6.34 -24.43 -19.12
N ALA A 26 5.76 -24.19 -17.95
CA ALA A 26 4.42 -23.66 -17.85
C ALA A 26 4.47 -22.28 -18.50
N GLN A 27 4.06 -22.20 -19.76
CA GLN A 27 3.73 -20.94 -20.40
C GLN A 27 2.50 -20.43 -19.65
N MET A 28 2.72 -19.62 -18.61
CA MET A 28 1.63 -18.90 -17.95
C MET A 28 0.93 -18.08 -19.03
N PRO A 29 -0.42 -18.10 -19.09
CA PRO A 29 -1.14 -17.13 -19.92
C PRO A 29 -0.60 -15.75 -19.54
N ALA A 30 -0.24 -14.93 -20.53
CA ALA A 30 0.07 -13.54 -20.28
C ALA A 30 -1.11 -13.00 -19.45
N ALA A 31 -0.83 -12.60 -18.20
CA ALA A 31 -1.82 -11.94 -17.38
C ALA A 31 -2.33 -10.79 -18.24
N GLU A 32 -3.63 -10.76 -18.52
CA GLU A 32 -4.24 -9.57 -19.08
C GLU A 32 -3.84 -8.43 -18.13
N GLU A 33 -2.99 -7.54 -18.63
CA GLU A 33 -2.37 -6.47 -17.87
C GLU A 33 -3.47 -5.49 -17.51
N PHE A 34 -4.14 -5.78 -16.41
CA PHE A 34 -5.11 -4.87 -15.81
C PHE A 34 -4.33 -3.59 -15.49
N SER A 35 -4.70 -2.50 -16.15
CA SER A 35 -4.09 -1.19 -15.89
C SER A 35 -4.20 -0.87 -14.41
N THR A 36 -3.07 -0.82 -13.72
CA THR A 36 -2.97 -0.43 -12.31
C THR A 36 -2.89 1.08 -12.14
N GLY A 37 -3.02 1.84 -13.23
CA GLY A 37 -2.84 3.28 -13.28
C GLY A 37 -1.40 3.70 -13.61
N GLU A 38 -1.18 5.01 -13.69
CA GLU A 38 0.14 5.62 -13.84
C GLU A 38 0.83 5.68 -12.47
N VAL A 39 2.12 5.38 -12.42
CA VAL A 39 2.94 5.63 -11.22
C VAL A 39 3.10 7.15 -11.07
N VAL A 40 2.42 7.72 -10.07
CA VAL A 40 2.55 9.14 -9.74
C VAL A 40 3.88 9.37 -9.03
N GLU A 41 4.67 10.34 -9.49
CA GLU A 41 5.91 10.73 -8.83
C GLU A 41 5.66 11.18 -7.38
N SER A 42 6.65 11.02 -6.50
CA SER A 42 6.55 11.36 -5.07
C SER A 42 6.46 12.87 -4.79
N THR A 43 6.35 13.70 -5.82
CA THR A 43 6.21 15.16 -5.68
C THR A 43 4.72 15.51 -5.66
N PRO A 44 4.24 16.22 -4.63
CA PRO A 44 2.82 16.63 -4.56
C PRO A 44 2.43 17.47 -5.78
N ALA A 45 1.36 17.10 -6.47
CA ALA A 45 0.81 17.90 -7.56
C ALA A 45 0.03 19.12 -7.02
N MET A 46 -0.28 20.08 -7.89
CA MET A 46 -1.14 21.20 -7.51
C MET A 46 -2.51 20.69 -7.03
N GLY A 47 -2.94 21.13 -5.85
CA GLY A 47 -4.16 20.66 -5.19
C GLY A 47 -3.97 19.45 -4.27
N ASP A 48 -2.80 18.83 -4.23
CA ASP A 48 -2.52 17.72 -3.31
C ASP A 48 -2.13 18.21 -1.92
N TYR A 49 -2.48 17.43 -0.91
CA TYR A 49 -1.91 17.60 0.42
C TYR A 49 -0.59 16.85 0.55
N TYR A 50 0.37 17.47 1.24
CA TYR A 50 1.62 16.83 1.61
C TYR A 50 1.94 17.02 3.09
N ALA A 51 2.56 16.02 3.71
CA ALA A 51 3.01 16.11 5.09
C ALA A 51 4.27 16.98 5.16
N LYS A 52 4.19 18.07 5.94
CA LYS A 52 5.32 18.96 6.24
C LYS A 52 6.00 18.59 7.56
N GLY A 53 5.29 17.90 8.46
CA GLY A 53 5.85 17.38 9.70
C GLY A 53 4.79 16.73 10.59
N SER A 54 5.24 16.15 11.71
CA SER A 54 4.38 15.50 12.70
C SER A 54 4.63 16.08 14.10
N PHE A 55 3.55 16.21 14.87
CA PHE A 55 3.51 16.83 16.19
C PHE A 55 2.63 15.97 17.11
N GLY A 56 3.23 14.95 17.73
CA GLY A 56 2.46 13.90 18.41
C GLY A 56 1.58 13.17 17.39
N ASP A 57 0.28 13.05 17.69
CA ASP A 57 -0.71 12.39 16.82
C ASP A 57 -1.13 13.26 15.62
N TRP A 58 -0.70 14.52 15.56
CA TRP A 58 -1.05 15.45 14.50
C TRP A 58 -0.04 15.45 13.38
N THR A 59 -0.54 15.48 12.15
CA THR A 59 0.25 15.78 10.95
C THR A 59 0.03 17.23 10.54
N LEU A 60 1.09 18.02 10.47
CA LEU A 60 1.04 19.29 9.74
C LEU A 60 1.07 18.98 8.26
N ARG A 61 -0.09 19.07 7.60
CA ARG A 61 -0.21 18.91 6.15
C ARG A 61 -0.44 20.26 5.48
N CYS A 62 0.17 20.47 4.33
CA CYS A 62 0.00 21.68 3.54
C CYS A 62 -0.60 21.33 2.19
N LEU A 63 -1.49 22.19 1.69
CA LEU A 63 -2.08 22.07 0.37
C LEU A 63 -1.13 22.70 -0.65
N LYS A 64 -0.72 21.95 -1.66
CA LYS A 64 0.15 22.48 -2.71
C LYS A 64 -0.63 23.46 -3.58
N THR A 65 -0.14 24.69 -3.67
CA THR A 65 -0.76 25.78 -4.42
C THR A 65 0.26 26.57 -5.25
N GLU A 66 -0.24 27.49 -6.08
CA GLU A 66 0.56 28.49 -6.81
C GLU A 66 1.06 29.64 -5.91
N GLN A 67 0.65 29.67 -4.63
CA GLN A 67 1.04 30.73 -3.71
C GLN A 67 2.50 30.58 -3.27
N ALA A 68 3.14 31.68 -2.87
CA ALA A 68 4.50 31.64 -2.34
C ALA A 68 4.60 30.81 -1.05
N GLN A 69 3.52 30.74 -0.27
CA GLN A 69 3.43 29.92 0.92
C GLN A 69 2.13 29.10 0.87
N ASP A 70 2.30 27.78 0.84
CA ASP A 70 1.19 26.84 0.87
C ASP A 70 0.43 26.95 2.21
N PRO A 71 -0.92 27.01 2.19
CA PRO A 71 -1.71 26.99 3.41
C PRO A 71 -1.61 25.61 4.07
N CYS A 72 -1.34 25.62 5.37
CA CYS A 72 -1.18 24.40 6.17
C CYS A 72 -2.28 24.27 7.22
N GLN A 73 -2.58 23.03 7.58
CA GLN A 73 -3.50 22.66 8.65
C GLN A 73 -2.92 21.50 9.47
N LEU A 74 -3.33 21.41 10.72
CA LEU A 74 -3.11 20.20 11.51
C LEU A 74 -4.23 19.20 11.20
N PHE A 75 -3.82 18.00 10.82
CA PHE A 75 -4.70 16.89 10.46
C PHE A 75 -4.47 15.73 11.41
N GLN A 76 -5.57 15.11 11.86
CA GLN A 76 -5.53 13.87 12.61
C GLN A 76 -6.66 12.97 12.16
N LEU A 77 -6.30 11.75 11.73
CA LEU A 77 -7.25 10.67 11.45
C LEU A 77 -7.22 9.69 12.61
N MET A 78 -8.36 9.57 13.30
CA MET A 78 -8.51 8.64 14.41
C MET A 78 -8.95 7.28 13.88
N HIS A 79 -8.41 6.24 14.50
CA HIS A 79 -8.69 4.85 14.15
C HIS A 79 -9.30 4.12 15.34
N THR A 80 -10.15 3.14 15.06
CA THR A 80 -10.61 2.15 16.03
C THR A 80 -9.46 1.21 16.45
N PRO A 81 -9.62 0.39 17.50
CA PRO A 81 -8.58 -0.57 17.91
C PRO A 81 -8.20 -1.60 16.83
N ASP A 82 -9.11 -1.92 15.93
CA ASP A 82 -8.90 -2.78 14.75
C ASP A 82 -8.24 -2.03 13.57
N GLY A 83 -8.02 -0.71 13.68
CA GLY A 83 -7.31 0.10 12.68
C GLY A 83 -8.21 0.77 11.63
N SER A 84 -9.54 0.71 11.78
CA SER A 84 -10.47 1.34 10.85
C SER A 84 -10.61 2.85 11.13
N PRO A 85 -10.61 3.73 10.12
CA PRO A 85 -10.79 5.17 10.34
C PRO A 85 -12.20 5.47 10.87
N VAL A 86 -12.30 6.30 11.90
CA VAL A 86 -13.59 6.58 12.57
C VAL A 86 -13.95 8.07 12.59
N ALA A 87 -12.97 8.95 12.68
CA ALA A 87 -13.20 10.39 12.69
C ALA A 87 -11.95 11.16 12.28
N GLU A 88 -12.15 12.36 11.78
CA GLU A 88 -11.08 13.22 11.27
C GLU A 88 -11.21 14.63 11.84
N TYR A 89 -10.06 15.19 12.23
CA TYR A 89 -9.94 16.57 12.70
C TYR A 89 -9.03 17.34 11.76
N ASN A 90 -9.54 18.48 11.28
CA ASN A 90 -8.83 19.44 10.47
C ASN A 90 -8.81 20.79 11.18
N LEU A 91 -7.66 21.21 11.68
CA LEU A 91 -7.48 22.48 12.37
C LEU A 91 -6.65 23.43 11.51
N SER A 92 -7.28 24.50 11.04
CA SER A 92 -6.68 25.50 10.17
C SER A 92 -6.52 26.82 10.92
N PRO A 93 -5.39 27.54 10.77
CA PRO A 93 -5.30 28.90 11.26
C PRO A 93 -6.35 29.77 10.56
N VAL A 94 -6.97 30.68 11.28
CA VAL A 94 -7.90 31.67 10.70
C VAL A 94 -7.33 33.07 10.84
N GLN A 95 -7.64 33.93 9.87
CA GLN A 95 -7.36 35.36 10.01
C GLN A 95 -8.37 35.95 11.01
N SER A 96 -7.89 36.49 12.13
CA SER A 96 -8.74 37.20 13.09
C SER A 96 -7.97 38.32 13.79
N ASP A 97 -8.71 39.14 14.53
CA ASP A 97 -8.20 40.20 15.40
C ASP A 97 -7.62 39.68 16.73
N GLY A 98 -7.46 38.35 16.87
CA GLY A 98 -6.83 37.70 18.02
C GLY A 98 -7.82 36.99 18.95
N LEU A 99 -9.13 37.16 18.78
CA LEU A 99 -10.12 36.43 19.58
C LEU A 99 -10.24 34.95 19.19
N VAL A 100 -10.02 34.61 17.92
CA VAL A 100 -10.08 33.23 17.39
C VAL A 100 -8.86 32.96 16.53
N ILE A 101 -7.94 32.12 16.99
CA ILE A 101 -6.67 31.89 16.26
C ILE A 101 -6.73 30.71 15.27
N ALA A 102 -7.74 29.85 15.36
CA ALA A 102 -7.92 28.71 14.48
C ALA A 102 -9.41 28.30 14.37
N GLY A 103 -9.76 27.66 13.26
CA GLY A 103 -11.05 27.04 13.02
C GLY A 103 -10.88 25.54 12.77
N ALA A 104 -11.83 24.73 13.23
CA ALA A 104 -11.78 23.28 13.11
C ALA A 104 -12.95 22.74 12.28
N ASN A 105 -12.67 21.86 11.34
CA ASN A 105 -13.65 20.97 10.73
C ASN A 105 -13.47 19.58 11.33
N VAL A 106 -14.52 19.07 11.98
CA VAL A 106 -14.53 17.75 12.62
C VAL A 106 -15.51 16.86 11.88
N ILE A 107 -15.01 15.79 11.28
CA ILE A 107 -15.81 14.77 10.61
C ILE A 107 -16.04 13.64 11.61
N THR A 108 -17.31 13.34 11.87
CA THR A 108 -17.74 12.36 12.87
C THR A 108 -18.46 11.18 12.22
N PRO A 109 -18.55 10.03 12.90
CA PRO A 109 -19.37 8.92 12.45
C PRO A 109 -20.84 9.31 12.26
N LEU A 110 -21.54 8.53 11.45
CA LEU A 110 -23.00 8.50 11.50
C LEU A 110 -23.46 8.11 12.91
N GLU A 111 -24.62 8.62 13.31
CA GLU A 111 -25.19 8.39 14.65
C GLU A 111 -24.38 8.99 15.81
N THR A 112 -23.48 9.93 15.54
CA THR A 112 -22.85 10.75 16.60
C THR A 112 -23.91 11.63 17.27
N LEU A 113 -24.10 11.45 18.58
CA LEU A 113 -24.98 12.31 19.37
C LEU A 113 -24.31 13.68 19.58
N LEU A 114 -24.79 14.70 18.86
CA LEU A 114 -24.22 16.06 18.90
C LEU A 114 -24.80 16.94 20.03
N THR A 115 -26.02 16.66 20.46
CA THR A 115 -26.68 17.40 21.53
C THR A 115 -26.35 16.78 22.88
N ASN A 116 -26.01 17.61 23.86
CA ASN A 116 -25.84 17.16 25.23
C ASN A 116 -27.23 16.93 25.87
N ASN A 117 -27.37 15.91 26.72
CA ASN A 117 -28.56 15.66 27.54
C ASN A 117 -28.27 16.01 28.99
#